data_AF-A0A7C8FAF8-F1
#
_entry.id   AF-A0A7C8FAF8-F1
#
_cell.length_a   1.000
_cell.length_b   1.000
_cell.length_c   1.000
_cell.angle_alpha   90.00
_cell.angle_beta   90.00
_cell.angle_gamma   90.00
#
_symmetry.space_group_name_H-M   'P 1'
#
loop_
_entity.id
_entity.type
_entity.pdbx_description
1 polymer ?
#
loop_
_entity_poly.entity_id
_entity_poly.type
_entity_poly.pdbx_seq_one_letter_code
_entity_poly.pdbx_strand_id
1 'polypeptide(L)'
;MYKDIRLHGMVGDQTEYFVMVVGNEAYQRYFFNIVQEEGQLRIFSPGNELVITPEGITYQGNGGNFCEYMFGVEQPAADLAKPDIVNRLVMYGAHADESGAARFSDHTSGSESYDAIFFEGNAVCNYYFFVHSNLLSRKLKNQQEELVKQLGKTVKRSEAVGDERDDTLISEIFPLLNDDAAQLFVVKLVNRYHREYRNLFRSFYFRNKKISDEDFGRLTALAARYRIDRYQQERIRIDVMYRNPANKRIVDEYRNILLACNGKGEISNLDNARLTRLKTLSVRNKIPGALFYTLDEMLKKGRNLKSVDERDYVATTRQILEGIFFHEIEIESRIDREDMYKLIQAKKKAMENRDHVFDQLLLDASKACDEKIRDGADTALMNGFSYLITYLDRYDSVANLISQLAFMENVRINEEMLCGLQEHKAAFDNLKSNCFYELFIRDLFSNAYLGTFGRRKIKTMMEGLSAIESARSNIVELQNQLIEIDQEERIAGILLELVRDRVRNFYSRFSTRAEQEALRHEVIEELKNKKQGNGTVPNHLFSEAVFTIKKEAVYLNSLLPQIIAERNISLREDFLENSGLDRFFVEELERSYYEMNGLDIEELYQIRKGLS
;
A
#
# COMPACT_ATOMS: atom_id res chain seq x y z
N MET A 1 -53.40 9.06 29.98
CA MET A 1 -53.69 9.34 28.57
C MET A 1 -52.86 8.38 27.73
N TYR A 2 -53.51 7.51 26.95
CA TYR A 2 -52.81 6.53 26.09
C TYR A 2 -52.14 7.27 24.92
N LYS A 3 -50.83 7.04 24.72
CA LYS A 3 -50.00 7.75 23.73
C LYS A 3 -49.76 6.94 22.45
N ASP A 4 -49.83 5.61 22.54
CA ASP A 4 -49.70 4.70 21.42
C ASP A 4 -50.57 3.45 21.57
N ILE A 5 -50.88 2.81 20.43
CA ILE A 5 -51.52 1.50 20.33
C ILE A 5 -50.62 0.60 19.49
N ARG A 6 -50.49 -0.66 19.90
CA ARG A 6 -49.75 -1.67 19.16
C ARG A 6 -50.61 -2.89 18.90
N LEU A 7 -50.79 -3.21 17.63
CA LEU A 7 -51.37 -4.47 17.17
C LEU A 7 -50.24 -5.36 16.69
N HIS A 8 -50.23 -6.60 17.16
CA HIS A 8 -49.31 -7.62 16.70
C HIS A 8 -50.11 -8.80 16.17
N GLY A 9 -49.76 -9.28 14.99
CA GLY A 9 -50.35 -10.48 14.43
C GLY A 9 -49.46 -11.14 13.40
N MET A 10 -50.01 -12.17 12.78
CA MET A 10 -49.32 -12.93 11.74
C MET A 10 -50.22 -13.06 10.52
N VAL A 11 -49.58 -13.07 9.36
CA VAL A 11 -50.21 -13.39 8.08
C VAL A 11 -49.48 -14.57 7.46
N GLY A 12 -50.22 -15.67 7.30
CA GLY A 12 -49.64 -16.97 6.99
C GLY A 12 -48.67 -17.45 8.07
N ASP A 13 -47.75 -18.35 7.69
CA ASP A 13 -46.79 -18.94 8.62
C ASP A 13 -45.44 -18.19 8.68
N GLN A 14 -45.18 -17.30 7.72
CA GLN A 14 -43.87 -16.69 7.50
C GLN A 14 -43.78 -15.23 7.94
N THR A 15 -44.85 -14.44 7.83
CA THR A 15 -44.80 -12.99 8.04
C THR A 15 -45.48 -12.58 9.33
N GLU A 16 -44.74 -11.90 10.18
CA GLU A 16 -45.21 -11.24 11.40
C GLU A 16 -45.39 -9.75 11.11
N TYR A 17 -46.46 -9.13 11.61
CA TYR A 17 -46.70 -7.70 11.46
C TYR A 17 -46.93 -7.01 12.79
N PHE A 18 -46.42 -5.78 12.90
CA PHE A 18 -46.66 -4.88 14.02
C PHE A 18 -47.22 -3.57 13.50
N VAL A 19 -48.43 -3.21 13.91
CA VAL A 19 -49.03 -1.90 13.59
C VAL A 19 -48.94 -1.04 14.84
N MET A 20 -48.29 0.10 14.71
CA MET A 20 -48.09 1.06 15.76
C MET A 20 -48.78 2.36 15.37
N VAL A 21 -49.69 2.83 16.22
CA VAL A 21 -50.41 4.08 16.00
C VAL A 21 -50.14 5.01 17.16
N VAL A 22 -49.62 6.19 16.83
CA VAL A 22 -49.09 7.16 17.78
C VAL A 22 -49.83 8.47 17.58
N GLY A 23 -50.33 9.05 18.67
CA GLY A 23 -51.09 10.29 18.61
C GLY A 23 -51.73 10.62 19.95
N ASN A 24 -52.10 11.89 20.15
CA ASN A 24 -52.90 12.27 21.30
C ASN A 24 -54.29 11.61 21.18
N GLU A 25 -54.68 10.86 22.21
CA GLU A 25 -55.93 10.08 22.23
C GLU A 25 -56.01 9.04 21.09
N ALA A 26 -54.88 8.39 20.74
CA ALA A 26 -54.80 7.41 19.65
C ALA A 26 -55.96 6.39 19.64
N TYR A 27 -56.45 5.96 20.81
CA TYR A 27 -57.56 5.01 20.97
C TYR A 27 -58.91 5.49 20.43
N GLN A 28 -59.17 6.79 20.39
CA GLN A 28 -60.46 7.35 19.92
C GLN A 28 -60.52 7.53 18.40
N ARG A 29 -59.38 7.44 17.71
CA ARG A 29 -59.23 7.80 16.30
C ARG A 29 -58.49 6.72 15.49
N TYR A 30 -58.35 5.52 16.05
CA TYR A 30 -57.72 4.37 15.39
C TYR A 30 -58.78 3.56 14.65
N PHE A 31 -58.63 3.42 13.34
CA PHE A 31 -59.54 2.63 12.52
C PHE A 31 -58.80 1.45 11.88
N PHE A 32 -59.16 0.25 12.32
CA PHE A 32 -58.77 -0.99 11.66
C PHE A 32 -59.99 -1.87 11.46
N ASN A 33 -59.98 -2.65 10.39
CA ASN A 33 -61.00 -3.66 10.13
C ASN A 33 -60.31 -4.99 9.87
N ILE A 34 -60.69 -6.02 10.64
CA ILE A 34 -60.24 -7.40 10.40
C ILE A 34 -61.37 -8.09 9.64
N VAL A 35 -61.13 -8.35 8.36
CA VAL A 35 -62.06 -9.14 7.54
C VAL A 35 -61.70 -10.60 7.75
N GLN A 36 -62.28 -11.22 8.78
CA GLN A 36 -61.95 -12.59 9.21
C GLN A 36 -62.17 -13.63 8.09
N GLU A 37 -63.16 -13.41 7.23
CA GLU A 37 -63.48 -14.31 6.09
C GLU A 37 -62.40 -14.28 4.99
N GLU A 38 -61.69 -13.16 4.83
CA GLU A 38 -60.68 -12.97 3.79
C GLU A 38 -59.24 -12.99 4.35
N GLY A 39 -59.08 -13.09 5.67
CA GLY A 39 -57.77 -13.06 6.32
C GLY A 39 -57.03 -11.73 6.17
N GLN A 40 -57.76 -10.62 5.99
CA GLN A 40 -57.19 -9.31 5.71
C GLN A 40 -57.27 -8.36 6.92
N LEU A 41 -56.22 -7.58 7.11
CA LEU A 41 -56.19 -6.47 8.06
C LEU A 41 -56.14 -5.15 7.28
N ARG A 42 -57.18 -4.34 7.40
CA ARG A 42 -57.22 -2.98 6.84
C ARG A 42 -56.91 -1.98 7.94
N ILE A 43 -56.01 -1.05 7.67
CA ILE A 43 -55.60 0.04 8.56
C ILE A 43 -55.83 1.33 7.79
N PHE A 44 -56.62 2.26 8.32
CA PHE A 44 -56.98 3.44 7.55
C PHE A 44 -57.13 4.69 8.41
N SER A 45 -56.93 5.83 7.77
CA SER A 45 -57.24 7.16 8.27
C SER A 45 -57.78 8.00 7.10
N PRO A 46 -58.36 9.19 7.33
CA PRO A 46 -58.87 10.01 6.23
C PRO A 46 -57.80 10.25 5.15
N GLY A 47 -58.05 9.72 3.95
CA GLY A 47 -57.16 9.83 2.78
C GLY A 47 -56.02 8.81 2.69
N ASN A 48 -55.87 7.92 3.68
CA ASN A 48 -54.80 6.90 3.70
C ASN A 48 -55.35 5.51 4.05
N GLU A 49 -54.86 4.49 3.37
CA GLU A 49 -55.19 3.10 3.64
C GLU A 49 -53.99 2.20 3.40
N LEU A 50 -53.79 1.22 4.29
CA LEU A 50 -52.89 0.09 4.10
C LEU A 50 -53.64 -1.19 4.44
N VAL A 51 -53.65 -2.13 3.51
CA VAL A 51 -54.25 -3.46 3.69
C VAL A 51 -53.16 -4.51 3.68
N ILE A 52 -53.17 -5.37 4.69
CA ILE A 52 -52.31 -6.55 4.78
C ILE A 52 -53.16 -7.76 4.41
N THR A 53 -52.68 -8.51 3.42
CA THR A 53 -53.32 -9.69 2.83
C THR A 53 -52.36 -10.89 2.87
N PRO A 54 -52.84 -12.13 2.74
CA PRO A 54 -51.97 -13.32 2.69
C PRO A 54 -50.85 -13.25 1.63
N GLU A 55 -51.06 -12.55 0.52
CA GLU A 55 -50.13 -12.45 -0.59
C GLU A 55 -49.16 -11.27 -0.48
N GLY A 56 -49.50 -10.25 0.32
CA GLY A 56 -48.72 -9.03 0.43
C GLY A 56 -49.50 -7.85 1.00
N ILE A 57 -49.14 -6.64 0.57
CA ILE A 57 -49.80 -5.41 1.01
C ILE A 57 -50.34 -4.60 -0.16
N THR A 58 -51.38 -3.81 0.09
CA THR A 58 -51.82 -2.73 -0.79
C THR A 58 -51.86 -1.43 -0.01
N TYR A 59 -51.44 -0.33 -0.61
CA TYR A 59 -51.41 0.98 0.02
C TYR A 59 -52.01 2.06 -0.87
N GLN A 60 -52.55 3.10 -0.22
CA GLN A 60 -53.08 4.30 -0.84
C GLN A 60 -52.91 5.49 0.10
N GLY A 61 -52.62 6.68 -0.45
CA GLY A 61 -52.50 7.92 0.31
C GLY A 61 -51.07 8.44 0.37
N ASN A 62 -50.68 9.04 1.49
CA ASN A 62 -49.34 9.59 1.72
C ASN A 62 -48.42 8.60 2.44
N GLY A 63 -47.17 9.01 2.64
CA GLY A 63 -46.15 8.21 3.31
C GLY A 63 -45.34 7.34 2.35
N GLY A 64 -44.86 6.21 2.85
CA GLY A 64 -43.90 5.40 2.12
C GLY A 64 -43.41 4.19 2.90
N ASN A 65 -42.34 3.59 2.39
CA ASN A 65 -41.63 2.49 3.04
C ASN A 65 -40.18 2.87 3.34
N PHE A 66 -39.63 2.27 4.39
CA PHE A 66 -38.22 2.38 4.72
C PHE A 66 -37.68 1.12 5.37
N CYS A 67 -36.40 0.88 5.19
CA CYS A 67 -35.69 -0.24 5.79
C CYS A 67 -34.20 0.08 5.88
N GLU A 68 -33.47 -0.62 6.75
CA GLU A 68 -32.01 -0.54 6.75
C GLU A 68 -31.45 -1.11 5.44
N TYR A 69 -30.46 -0.43 4.86
CA TYR A 69 -29.75 -0.94 3.68
C TYR A 69 -29.11 -2.29 4.00
N MET A 70 -29.32 -3.26 3.11
CA MET A 70 -28.74 -4.59 3.18
C MET A 70 -27.98 -4.88 1.87
N PHE A 71 -27.00 -5.78 1.91
CA PHE A 71 -26.33 -6.24 0.68
C PHE A 71 -27.36 -6.69 -0.37
N GLY A 72 -27.16 -6.26 -1.62
CA GLY A 72 -28.06 -6.52 -2.75
C GLY A 72 -29.22 -5.53 -2.89
N VAL A 73 -29.46 -4.65 -1.91
CA VAL A 73 -30.39 -3.51 -2.06
C VAL A 73 -29.71 -2.41 -2.85
N GLU A 74 -30.41 -1.84 -3.84
CA GLU A 74 -29.91 -0.70 -4.58
C GLU A 74 -29.74 0.52 -3.67
N GLN A 75 -28.52 1.03 -3.56
CA GLN A 75 -28.18 2.22 -2.78
C GLN A 75 -27.80 3.36 -3.73
N PRO A 76 -28.56 4.47 -3.77
CA PRO A 76 -28.21 5.62 -4.59
C PRO A 76 -26.84 6.21 -4.20
N ALA A 77 -26.07 6.68 -5.18
CA ALA A 77 -24.74 7.27 -4.94
C ALA A 77 -24.78 8.45 -3.95
N ALA A 78 -25.87 9.23 -3.96
CA ALA A 78 -26.09 10.34 -3.04
C ALA A 78 -26.26 9.90 -1.57
N ASP A 79 -26.81 8.71 -1.36
CA ASP A 79 -26.94 8.10 -0.03
C ASP A 79 -25.62 7.44 0.37
N LEU A 80 -24.97 6.70 -0.54
CA LEU A 80 -23.68 6.06 -0.31
C LEU A 80 -22.58 7.06 0.09
N ALA A 81 -22.61 8.26 -0.47
CA ALA A 81 -21.64 9.33 -0.17
C ALA A 81 -21.71 9.86 1.27
N LYS A 82 -22.80 9.60 1.99
CA LYS A 82 -23.03 10.14 3.34
C LYS A 82 -22.98 8.97 4.34
N PRO A 83 -21.93 8.88 5.16
CA PRO A 83 -21.70 7.70 6.02
C PRO A 83 -22.76 7.55 7.12
N ASP A 84 -23.49 8.62 7.44
CA ASP A 84 -24.58 8.63 8.42
C ASP A 84 -25.93 8.17 7.85
N ILE A 85 -26.03 7.94 6.53
CA ILE A 85 -27.23 7.37 5.91
C ILE A 85 -27.16 5.85 5.93
N VAL A 86 -28.06 5.25 6.71
CA VAL A 86 -28.13 3.79 6.94
C VAL A 86 -29.42 3.16 6.44
N ASN A 87 -30.46 3.97 6.18
CA ASN A 87 -31.77 3.47 5.75
C ASN A 87 -32.15 3.93 4.34
N ARG A 88 -32.75 3.01 3.58
CA ARG A 88 -33.50 3.29 2.35
C ARG A 88 -34.85 3.89 2.74
N LEU A 89 -35.26 4.96 2.07
CA LEU A 89 -36.59 5.57 2.20
C LEU A 89 -37.17 5.76 0.80
N VAL A 90 -38.33 5.15 0.56
CA VAL A 90 -39.09 5.26 -0.68
C VAL A 90 -40.46 5.84 -0.36
N MET A 91 -40.79 6.98 -0.96
CA MET A 91 -42.10 7.61 -0.79
C MET A 91 -43.01 7.22 -1.93
N TYR A 92 -44.30 7.08 -1.66
CA TYR A 92 -45.25 6.76 -2.71
C TYR A 92 -45.34 7.88 -3.75
N GLY A 93 -45.40 7.49 -5.03
CA GLY A 93 -45.48 8.42 -6.16
C GLY A 93 -44.19 9.19 -6.47
N ALA A 94 -43.08 8.88 -5.79
CA ALA A 94 -41.78 9.48 -6.04
C ALA A 94 -41.08 8.86 -7.27
N HIS A 95 -40.50 9.71 -8.12
CA HIS A 95 -39.68 9.33 -9.25
C HIS A 95 -38.48 10.28 -9.37
N ALA A 96 -37.36 9.80 -9.91
CA ALA A 96 -36.20 10.64 -10.18
C ALA A 96 -36.37 11.31 -11.54
N ASP A 97 -36.09 12.62 -11.64
CA ASP A 97 -35.95 13.30 -12.92
C ASP A 97 -34.56 13.08 -13.55
N GLU A 98 -34.34 13.54 -14.79
CA GLU A 98 -33.06 13.40 -15.51
C GLU A 98 -31.86 14.02 -14.77
N SER A 99 -32.12 14.94 -13.82
CA SER A 99 -31.10 15.55 -12.96
C SER A 99 -30.89 14.82 -11.62
N GLY A 100 -31.62 13.73 -11.39
CA GLY A 100 -31.58 12.94 -10.16
C GLY A 100 -32.36 13.55 -8.99
N ALA A 101 -33.17 14.60 -9.22
CA ALA A 101 -34.01 15.20 -8.19
C ALA A 101 -35.33 14.43 -8.04
N ALA A 102 -35.77 14.25 -6.79
CA ALA A 102 -37.03 13.57 -6.49
C ALA A 102 -38.23 14.43 -6.87
N ARG A 103 -39.11 13.90 -7.71
CA ARG A 103 -40.39 14.48 -8.11
C ARG A 103 -41.53 13.60 -7.61
N PHE A 104 -42.59 14.24 -7.13
CA PHE A 104 -43.77 13.54 -6.63
C PHE A 104 -44.93 13.67 -7.62
N SER A 105 -45.68 12.58 -7.77
CA SER A 105 -46.94 12.53 -8.52
C SER A 105 -48.12 12.30 -7.57
N ASP A 106 -49.34 12.50 -8.07
CA ASP A 106 -50.56 12.15 -7.31
C ASP A 106 -50.89 10.66 -7.38
N HIS A 107 -50.12 9.85 -8.13
CA HIS A 107 -50.27 8.40 -8.20
C HIS A 107 -49.47 7.74 -7.08
N THR A 108 -50.10 7.63 -5.90
CA THR A 108 -49.47 7.10 -4.68
C THR A 108 -50.00 5.74 -4.23
N SER A 109 -50.93 5.15 -4.98
CA SER A 109 -51.47 3.82 -4.70
C SER A 109 -50.61 2.72 -5.33
N GLY A 110 -50.47 1.59 -4.64
CA GLY A 110 -49.70 0.44 -5.13
C GLY A 110 -49.99 -0.85 -4.37
N SER A 111 -49.36 -1.93 -4.83
CA SER A 111 -49.43 -3.25 -4.20
C SER A 111 -48.08 -3.96 -4.30
N GLU A 112 -47.64 -4.61 -3.23
CA GLU A 112 -46.35 -5.30 -3.15
C GLU A 112 -46.54 -6.68 -2.54
N SER A 113 -46.00 -7.72 -3.19
CA SER A 113 -45.98 -9.08 -2.63
C SER A 113 -44.91 -9.21 -1.55
N TYR A 114 -45.08 -10.13 -0.59
CA TYR A 114 -44.06 -10.35 0.44
C TYR A 114 -42.69 -10.72 -0.14
N ASP A 115 -42.67 -11.52 -1.20
CA ASP A 115 -41.43 -11.87 -1.90
C ASP A 115 -40.72 -10.62 -2.43
N ALA A 116 -41.44 -9.70 -3.07
CA ALA A 116 -40.88 -8.43 -3.55
C ALA A 116 -40.37 -7.56 -2.39
N ILE A 117 -41.14 -7.44 -1.31
CA ILE A 117 -40.77 -6.62 -0.13
C ILE A 117 -39.46 -7.09 0.49
N PHE A 118 -39.31 -8.39 0.75
CA PHE A 118 -38.09 -8.95 1.35
C PHE A 118 -36.96 -9.16 0.33
N PHE A 119 -37.24 -9.09 -0.97
CA PHE A 119 -36.22 -9.11 -2.02
C PHE A 119 -35.62 -7.72 -2.27
N GLU A 120 -36.46 -6.72 -2.56
CA GLU A 120 -36.02 -5.35 -2.86
C GLU A 120 -35.64 -4.57 -1.61
N GLY A 121 -36.31 -4.82 -0.49
CA GLY A 121 -36.03 -4.24 0.81
C GLY A 121 -35.02 -5.06 1.61
N ASN A 122 -35.08 -4.89 2.93
CA ASN A 122 -34.29 -5.70 3.86
C ASN A 122 -34.88 -7.12 3.92
N ALA A 123 -34.04 -8.15 3.89
CA ALA A 123 -34.53 -9.53 3.87
C ALA A 123 -35.28 -9.94 5.14
N VAL A 124 -35.13 -9.20 6.25
CA VAL A 124 -35.72 -9.58 7.55
C VAL A 124 -36.82 -8.62 7.99
N CYS A 125 -36.62 -7.31 7.90
CA CYS A 125 -37.50 -6.32 8.54
C CYS A 125 -37.70 -5.09 7.65
N ASN A 126 -38.96 -4.76 7.31
CA ASN A 126 -39.32 -3.60 6.52
C ASN A 126 -40.42 -2.80 7.21
N TYR A 127 -40.37 -1.48 7.09
CA TYR A 127 -41.34 -0.57 7.69
C TYR A 127 -42.10 0.19 6.61
N TYR A 128 -43.37 0.45 6.90
CA TYR A 128 -44.26 1.30 6.13
C TYR A 128 -44.83 2.35 7.07
N PHE A 129 -45.14 3.52 6.55
CA PHE A 129 -45.78 4.55 7.34
C PHE A 129 -46.70 5.43 6.51
N PHE A 130 -47.66 6.03 7.18
CA PHE A 130 -48.45 7.14 6.67
C PHE A 130 -48.85 8.05 7.83
N VAL A 131 -49.23 9.29 7.51
CA VAL A 131 -49.51 10.32 8.50
C VAL A 131 -50.87 10.94 8.22
N HIS A 132 -51.69 11.02 9.26
CA HIS A 132 -52.88 11.85 9.26
C HIS A 132 -52.61 13.11 10.09
N SER A 133 -52.74 14.28 9.48
CA SER A 133 -52.57 15.58 10.13
C SER A 133 -53.40 16.62 9.40
N ASN A 134 -53.99 17.56 10.15
CA ASN A 134 -54.73 18.68 9.59
C ASN A 134 -53.82 19.78 9.03
N LEU A 135 -52.53 19.77 9.40
CA LEU A 135 -51.54 20.73 8.92
C LEU A 135 -50.97 20.37 7.54
N LEU A 136 -51.12 19.11 7.11
CA LEU A 136 -50.67 18.66 5.80
C LEU A 136 -51.52 19.25 4.67
N SER A 137 -50.89 19.52 3.53
CA SER A 137 -51.57 20.03 2.33
C SER A 137 -52.73 19.12 1.88
N ARG A 138 -53.72 19.65 1.16
CA ARG A 138 -54.82 18.82 0.59
C ARG A 138 -54.38 17.96 -0.61
N LYS A 139 -53.33 18.36 -1.33
CA LYS A 139 -52.84 17.63 -2.51
C LYS A 139 -51.79 16.60 -2.10
N LEU A 140 -51.96 15.35 -2.52
CA LEU A 140 -51.06 14.24 -2.16
C LEU A 140 -49.60 14.52 -2.53
N LYS A 141 -49.36 15.07 -3.73
CA LYS A 141 -48.02 15.50 -4.15
C LYS A 141 -47.33 16.41 -3.11
N ASN A 142 -48.05 17.39 -2.59
CA ASN A 142 -47.51 18.35 -1.63
C ASN A 142 -47.33 17.70 -0.25
N GLN A 143 -48.26 16.83 0.16
CA GLN A 143 -48.11 16.06 1.41
C GLN A 143 -46.81 15.25 1.41
N GLN A 144 -46.51 14.55 0.30
CA GLN A 144 -45.29 13.75 0.20
C GLN A 144 -44.03 14.61 0.28
N GLU A 145 -44.02 15.77 -0.36
CA GLU A 145 -42.89 16.70 -0.29
C GLU A 145 -42.69 17.25 1.13
N GLU A 146 -43.77 17.63 1.82
CA GLU A 146 -43.76 18.08 3.22
C GLU A 146 -43.23 16.98 4.16
N LEU A 147 -43.73 15.74 4.01
CA LEU A 147 -43.33 14.60 4.83
C LEU A 147 -41.85 14.25 4.64
N VAL A 148 -41.33 14.24 3.42
CA VAL A 148 -39.89 14.00 3.18
C VAL A 148 -39.03 15.09 3.80
N LYS A 149 -39.45 16.36 3.69
CA LYS A 149 -38.73 17.49 4.27
C LYS A 149 -38.68 17.40 5.80
N GLN A 150 -39.76 16.97 6.44
CA GLN A 150 -39.85 16.86 7.90
C GLN A 150 -39.17 15.60 8.44
N LEU A 151 -39.45 14.44 7.85
CA LEU A 151 -39.08 13.14 8.41
C LEU A 151 -37.87 12.51 7.72
N GLY A 152 -37.64 12.82 6.45
CA GLY A 152 -36.72 12.06 5.59
C GLY A 152 -35.28 12.02 6.10
N LYS A 153 -34.77 13.14 6.68
CA LYS A 153 -33.42 13.18 7.26
C LYS A 153 -33.29 12.27 8.47
N THR A 154 -34.27 12.30 9.37
CA THR A 154 -34.27 11.49 10.60
C THR A 154 -34.43 10.01 10.27
N VAL A 155 -35.40 9.66 9.42
CA VAL A 155 -35.66 8.28 9.00
C VAL A 155 -34.42 7.68 8.31
N LYS A 156 -33.77 8.40 7.39
CA LYS A 156 -32.58 7.90 6.69
C LYS A 156 -31.36 7.61 7.59
N ARG A 157 -31.31 8.21 8.79
CA ARG A 157 -30.15 8.19 9.69
C ARG A 157 -30.40 7.45 11.02
N SER A 158 -31.62 6.99 11.25
CA SER A 158 -32.01 6.34 12.50
C SER A 158 -31.45 4.92 12.59
N GLU A 159 -30.58 4.66 13.57
CA GLU A 159 -30.10 3.30 13.87
C GLU A 159 -31.22 2.39 14.41
N ALA A 160 -32.31 3.00 14.92
CA ALA A 160 -33.43 2.28 15.51
C ALA A 160 -34.13 1.33 14.51
N VAL A 161 -34.09 1.64 13.21
CA VAL A 161 -34.64 0.78 12.15
C VAL A 161 -33.90 -0.55 12.08
N GLY A 162 -32.57 -0.52 12.05
CA GLY A 162 -31.72 -1.71 11.96
C GLY A 162 -31.64 -2.53 13.24
N ASP A 163 -31.77 -1.86 14.39
CA ASP A 163 -31.85 -2.49 15.72
C ASP A 163 -33.25 -3.02 16.06
N GLU A 164 -34.24 -2.79 15.20
CA GLU A 164 -35.65 -3.11 15.43
C GLU A 164 -36.22 -2.45 16.72
N ARG A 165 -35.68 -1.28 17.11
CA ARG A 165 -36.07 -0.51 18.31
C ARG A 165 -37.22 0.45 18.00
N ASP A 166 -38.42 -0.14 17.91
CA ASP A 166 -39.63 0.56 17.48
C ASP A 166 -39.99 1.79 18.37
N ASP A 167 -39.73 1.71 19.68
CA ASP A 167 -39.96 2.82 20.63
C ASP A 167 -39.12 4.05 20.31
N THR A 168 -37.82 3.81 20.07
CA THR A 168 -36.86 4.86 19.76
C THR A 168 -37.21 5.51 18.42
N LEU A 169 -37.52 4.69 17.41
CA LEU A 169 -37.93 5.16 16.09
C LEU A 169 -39.15 6.08 16.15
N ILE A 170 -40.19 5.67 16.89
CA ILE A 170 -41.40 6.48 17.08
C ILE A 170 -41.07 7.80 17.79
N SER A 171 -40.26 7.75 18.85
CA SER A 171 -39.88 8.94 19.63
C SER A 171 -39.05 9.95 18.83
N GLU A 172 -38.34 9.49 17.80
CA GLU A 172 -37.56 10.34 16.90
C GLU A 172 -38.44 10.98 15.81
N ILE A 173 -39.44 10.26 15.29
CA ILE A 173 -40.23 10.70 14.13
C ILE A 173 -41.45 11.53 14.54
N PHE A 174 -42.23 11.06 15.53
CA PHE A 174 -43.52 11.67 15.87
C PHE A 174 -43.43 13.16 16.27
N PRO A 175 -42.45 13.59 17.09
CA PRO A 175 -42.33 15.01 17.45
C PRO A 175 -42.06 15.95 16.27
N LEU A 176 -41.52 15.44 15.16
CA LEU A 176 -41.19 16.24 13.98
C LEU A 176 -42.43 16.66 13.17
N LEU A 177 -43.57 16.00 13.39
CA LEU A 177 -44.84 16.36 12.76
C LEU A 177 -45.37 17.70 13.27
N ASN A 178 -45.01 18.09 14.51
CA ASN A 178 -45.38 19.36 15.12
C ASN A 178 -46.89 19.68 15.06
N ASP A 179 -47.73 18.66 15.25
CA ASP A 179 -49.19 18.75 15.26
C ASP A 179 -49.75 17.86 16.38
N ASP A 180 -50.38 18.48 17.37
CA ASP A 180 -50.98 17.79 18.51
C ASP A 180 -52.16 16.88 18.12
N ALA A 181 -52.77 17.13 16.96
CA ALA A 181 -53.85 16.31 16.41
C ALA A 181 -53.37 15.23 15.43
N ALA A 182 -52.06 15.19 15.12
CA ALA A 182 -51.53 14.23 14.17
C ALA A 182 -51.55 12.80 14.69
N GLN A 183 -51.66 11.88 13.75
CA GLN A 183 -51.53 10.45 13.96
C GLN A 183 -50.46 9.91 13.02
N LEU A 184 -49.46 9.25 13.60
CA LEU A 184 -48.45 8.51 12.87
C LEU A 184 -48.80 7.02 12.91
N PHE A 185 -48.89 6.42 11.75
CA PHE A 185 -49.06 4.98 11.58
C PHE A 185 -47.75 4.40 11.10
N VAL A 186 -47.18 3.44 11.84
CA VAL A 186 -45.99 2.70 11.45
C VAL A 186 -46.33 1.22 11.43
N VAL A 187 -46.16 0.58 10.27
CA VAL A 187 -46.41 -0.84 10.05
C VAL A 187 -45.07 -1.52 9.80
N LYS A 188 -44.69 -2.44 10.68
CA LYS A 188 -43.47 -3.25 10.57
C LYS A 188 -43.83 -4.63 10.08
N LEU A 189 -43.14 -5.12 9.06
CA LEU A 189 -43.26 -6.47 8.53
C LEU A 189 -41.96 -7.23 8.77
N VAL A 190 -42.05 -8.43 9.33
CA VAL A 190 -40.91 -9.26 9.70
C VAL A 190 -41.05 -10.66 9.10
N ASN A 191 -40.05 -11.09 8.34
CA ASN A 191 -39.97 -12.46 7.85
C ASN A 191 -39.38 -13.36 8.94
N ARG A 192 -40.22 -14.17 9.58
CA ARG A 192 -39.84 -15.00 10.74
C ARG A 192 -38.76 -16.01 10.38
N TYR A 193 -38.87 -16.63 9.21
CA TYR A 193 -37.92 -17.64 8.74
C TYR A 193 -36.54 -17.03 8.52
N HIS A 194 -36.48 -15.88 7.85
CA HIS A 194 -35.22 -15.16 7.64
C HIS A 194 -34.65 -14.64 8.97
N ARG A 195 -35.48 -14.17 9.90
CA ARG A 195 -35.07 -13.71 11.23
C ARG A 195 -34.44 -14.83 12.04
N GLU A 196 -35.05 -16.02 12.04
CA GLU A 196 -34.51 -17.18 12.75
C GLU A 196 -33.17 -17.63 12.15
N TYR A 197 -33.07 -17.68 10.82
CA TYR A 197 -31.83 -17.97 10.13
C TYR A 197 -30.73 -16.94 10.45
N ARG A 198 -31.05 -15.64 10.41
CA ARG A 198 -30.15 -14.54 10.79
C ARG A 198 -29.63 -14.71 12.22
N ASN A 199 -30.53 -14.97 13.17
CA ASN A 199 -30.20 -15.08 14.58
C ASN A 199 -29.30 -16.30 14.85
N LEU A 200 -29.58 -17.43 14.22
CA LEU A 200 -28.77 -18.64 14.32
C LEU A 200 -27.38 -18.44 13.69
N PHE A 201 -27.32 -17.83 12.51
CA PHE A 201 -26.05 -17.53 11.86
C PHE A 201 -25.20 -16.55 12.70
N ARG A 202 -25.84 -15.51 13.26
CA ARG A 202 -25.18 -14.54 14.14
C ARG A 202 -24.58 -15.19 15.38
N SER A 203 -25.30 -16.10 16.03
CA SER A 203 -24.79 -16.76 17.25
C SER A 203 -23.55 -17.62 16.95
N PHE A 204 -23.52 -18.34 15.83
CA PHE A 204 -22.36 -19.12 15.41
C PHE A 204 -21.18 -18.24 14.99
N TYR A 205 -21.44 -17.21 14.18
CA TYR A 205 -20.39 -16.34 13.67
C TYR A 205 -19.71 -15.51 14.78
N PHE A 206 -20.48 -14.95 15.71
CA PHE A 206 -19.94 -14.09 16.77
C PHE A 206 -19.15 -14.89 17.82
N ARG A 207 -19.41 -16.20 17.97
CA ARG A 207 -18.70 -17.04 18.93
C ARG A 207 -17.26 -17.35 18.51
N ASN A 208 -17.05 -17.74 17.25
CA ASN A 208 -15.77 -18.29 16.81
C ASN A 208 -15.16 -17.61 15.56
N LYS A 209 -15.84 -16.62 14.94
CA LYS A 209 -15.50 -16.04 13.61
C LYS A 209 -15.26 -17.09 12.51
N LYS A 210 -15.64 -18.35 12.76
CA LYS A 210 -15.54 -19.52 11.89
C LYS A 210 -16.72 -20.41 12.22
N ILE A 211 -17.44 -20.81 11.19
CA ILE A 211 -18.57 -21.73 11.31
C ILE A 211 -18.00 -23.13 11.15
N SER A 212 -18.28 -24.00 12.11
CA SER A 212 -17.89 -25.42 12.03
C SER A 212 -18.76 -26.14 11.00
N ASP A 213 -18.32 -27.30 10.52
CA ASP A 213 -19.11 -28.10 9.57
C ASP A 213 -20.45 -28.56 10.20
N GLU A 214 -20.47 -28.81 11.50
CA GLU A 214 -21.68 -29.14 12.26
C GLU A 214 -22.66 -27.96 12.30
N ASP A 215 -22.16 -26.75 12.63
CA ASP A 215 -22.97 -25.52 12.66
C ASP A 215 -23.50 -25.17 11.26
N PHE A 216 -22.70 -25.40 10.22
CA PHE A 216 -23.11 -25.21 8.83
C PHE A 216 -24.20 -26.22 8.41
N GLY A 217 -24.11 -27.47 8.88
CA GLY A 217 -25.15 -28.47 8.71
C GLY A 217 -26.49 -28.04 9.31
N ARG A 218 -26.47 -27.46 10.52
CA ARG A 218 -27.68 -26.91 11.18
C ARG A 218 -28.29 -25.74 10.40
N LEU A 219 -27.46 -24.82 9.89
CA LEU A 219 -27.93 -23.71 9.04
C LEU A 219 -28.56 -24.21 7.74
N THR A 220 -27.95 -25.22 7.11
CA THR A 220 -28.45 -25.82 5.86
C THR A 220 -29.79 -26.51 6.09
N ALA A 221 -29.94 -27.26 7.19
CA ALA A 221 -31.20 -27.88 7.56
C ALA A 221 -32.31 -26.86 7.81
N LEU A 222 -32.00 -25.74 8.48
CA LEU A 222 -32.96 -24.66 8.73
C LEU A 222 -33.39 -23.98 7.43
N ALA A 223 -32.42 -23.65 6.56
CA ALA A 223 -32.71 -23.05 5.26
C ALA A 223 -33.58 -23.97 4.36
N ALA A 224 -33.31 -25.29 4.39
CA ALA A 224 -34.13 -26.26 3.67
C ALA A 224 -35.55 -26.37 4.24
N ARG A 225 -35.68 -26.39 5.57
CA ARG A 225 -36.98 -26.42 6.26
C ARG A 225 -37.86 -25.23 5.87
N TYR A 226 -37.27 -24.04 5.82
CA TYR A 226 -37.98 -22.80 5.50
C TYR A 226 -37.91 -22.39 4.03
N ARG A 227 -37.31 -23.21 3.17
CA ARG A 227 -37.12 -22.95 1.74
C ARG A 227 -36.50 -21.58 1.44
N ILE A 228 -35.55 -21.14 2.27
CA ILE A 228 -34.80 -19.91 2.05
C ILE A 228 -33.86 -20.13 0.87
N ASP A 229 -34.00 -19.36 -0.20
CA ASP A 229 -33.14 -19.52 -1.37
C ASP A 229 -31.68 -19.11 -1.06
N ARG A 230 -30.76 -19.55 -1.92
CA ARG A 230 -29.32 -19.34 -1.69
C ARG A 230 -28.94 -17.85 -1.70
N TYR A 231 -29.60 -17.04 -2.50
CA TYR A 231 -29.30 -15.62 -2.61
C TYR A 231 -29.73 -14.88 -1.33
N GLN A 232 -30.93 -15.14 -0.81
CA GLN A 232 -31.38 -14.58 0.47
C GLN A 232 -30.52 -15.06 1.65
N GLN A 233 -30.10 -16.33 1.66
CA GLN A 233 -29.13 -16.81 2.64
C GLN A 233 -27.83 -15.99 2.61
N GLU A 234 -27.29 -15.74 1.41
CA GLU A 234 -26.06 -14.97 1.24
C GLU A 234 -26.23 -13.52 1.70
N ARG A 235 -27.33 -12.84 1.33
CA ARG A 235 -27.65 -11.48 1.78
C ARG A 235 -27.68 -11.36 3.30
N ILE A 236 -28.41 -12.27 3.96
CA ILE A 236 -28.53 -12.30 5.43
C ILE A 236 -27.17 -12.56 6.09
N ARG A 237 -26.38 -13.48 5.54
CA ARG A 237 -25.04 -13.80 6.07
C ARG A 237 -24.09 -12.61 5.95
N ILE A 238 -24.05 -11.97 4.78
CA ILE A 238 -23.21 -10.79 4.53
C ILE A 238 -23.59 -9.66 5.48
N ASP A 239 -24.88 -9.40 5.68
CA ASP A 239 -25.38 -8.39 6.62
C ASP A 239 -24.85 -8.63 8.04
N VAL A 240 -25.01 -9.86 8.56
CA VAL A 240 -24.51 -10.22 9.89
C VAL A 240 -22.98 -10.10 9.99
N MET A 241 -22.25 -10.47 8.94
CA MET A 241 -20.80 -10.34 8.91
C MET A 241 -20.37 -8.87 8.89
N TYR A 242 -21.05 -8.01 8.13
CA TYR A 242 -20.77 -6.57 8.08
C TYR A 242 -21.04 -5.90 9.43
N ARG A 243 -22.13 -6.25 10.13
CA ARG A 243 -22.45 -5.73 11.48
C ARG A 243 -21.41 -6.06 12.56
N ASN A 244 -20.47 -6.98 12.30
CA ASN A 244 -19.38 -7.22 13.23
C ASN A 244 -18.47 -5.96 13.32
N PRO A 245 -18.20 -5.40 14.52
CA PRO A 245 -17.44 -4.16 14.65
C PRO A 245 -16.06 -4.18 13.97
N ALA A 246 -15.39 -5.34 13.95
CA ALA A 246 -14.10 -5.49 13.30
C ALA A 246 -14.20 -5.40 11.76
N ASN A 247 -15.29 -5.93 11.20
CA ASN A 247 -15.51 -5.95 9.75
C ASN A 247 -16.09 -4.62 9.25
N LYS A 248 -17.03 -4.03 10.01
CA LYS A 248 -17.64 -2.74 9.71
C LYS A 248 -16.57 -1.67 9.47
N ARG A 249 -15.57 -1.60 10.37
CA ARG A 249 -14.43 -0.68 10.25
C ARG A 249 -13.68 -0.82 8.93
N ILE A 250 -13.31 -2.05 8.54
CA ILE A 250 -12.54 -2.33 7.31
C ILE A 250 -13.35 -1.95 6.06
N VAL A 251 -14.63 -2.30 6.03
CA VAL A 251 -15.51 -2.04 4.88
C VAL A 251 -15.83 -0.55 4.77
N ASP A 252 -16.08 0.14 5.89
CA ASP A 252 -16.35 1.58 5.91
C ASP A 252 -15.12 2.39 5.49
N GLU A 253 -13.92 1.98 5.90
CA GLU A 253 -12.67 2.59 5.45
C GLU A 253 -12.46 2.41 3.94
N TYR A 254 -12.69 1.20 3.43
CA TYR A 254 -12.62 0.91 2.01
C TYR A 254 -13.59 1.78 1.20
N ARG A 255 -14.84 1.90 1.69
CA ARG A 255 -15.85 2.79 1.11
C ARG A 255 -15.41 4.25 1.13
N ASN A 256 -14.90 4.73 2.26
CA ASN A 256 -14.49 6.14 2.42
C ASN A 256 -13.34 6.51 1.46
N ILE A 257 -12.37 5.62 1.27
CA ILE A 257 -11.27 5.84 0.30
C ILE A 257 -11.84 5.92 -1.12
N LEU A 258 -12.73 5.00 -1.50
CA LEU A 258 -13.37 5.03 -2.81
C LEU A 258 -14.20 6.29 -3.02
N LEU A 259 -14.92 6.77 -2.01
CA LEU A 259 -15.67 8.04 -2.09
C LEU A 259 -14.76 9.25 -2.22
N ALA A 260 -13.63 9.27 -1.50
CA ALA A 260 -12.63 10.33 -1.61
C ALA A 260 -12.01 10.34 -3.02
N CYS A 261 -11.71 9.17 -3.59
CA CYS A 261 -11.29 9.04 -4.98
C CYS A 261 -12.40 9.48 -5.93
N ASN A 262 -13.66 9.13 -5.63
CA ASN A 262 -14.82 9.53 -6.42
C ASN A 262 -14.96 11.06 -6.50
N GLY A 263 -14.74 11.77 -5.39
CA GLY A 263 -14.71 13.24 -5.36
C GLY A 263 -13.54 13.85 -6.14
N LYS A 264 -12.37 13.19 -6.18
CA LYS A 264 -11.15 13.70 -6.83
C LYS A 264 -11.07 13.47 -8.35
N GLY A 265 -11.88 12.58 -8.91
CA GLY A 265 -11.85 12.26 -10.35
C GLY A 265 -10.84 11.17 -10.73
N GLU A 266 -9.86 10.87 -9.87
CA GLU A 266 -8.78 9.92 -10.11
C GLU A 266 -8.54 9.06 -8.85
N ILE A 267 -8.06 7.82 -9.04
CA ILE A 267 -7.59 6.96 -7.94
C ILE A 267 -6.07 7.03 -7.94
N SER A 268 -5.48 7.62 -6.90
CA SER A 268 -4.02 7.71 -6.81
C SER A 268 -3.39 6.33 -6.57
N ASN A 269 -2.09 6.19 -6.84
CA ASN A 269 -1.34 4.97 -6.49
C ASN A 269 -1.40 4.66 -4.99
N LEU A 270 -1.42 5.71 -4.15
CA LEU A 270 -1.57 5.64 -2.70
C LEU A 270 -2.95 5.09 -2.29
N ASP A 271 -4.02 5.57 -2.91
CA ASP A 271 -5.37 5.08 -2.66
C ASP A 271 -5.51 3.61 -3.09
N ASN A 272 -4.93 3.22 -4.24
CA ASN A 272 -4.92 1.83 -4.71
C ASN A 272 -4.16 0.87 -3.78
N ALA A 273 -3.01 1.30 -3.24
CA ALA A 273 -2.26 0.50 -2.28
C ALA A 273 -3.06 0.28 -0.98
N ARG A 274 -3.73 1.33 -0.47
CA ARG A 274 -4.62 1.23 0.69
C ARG A 274 -5.79 0.29 0.44
N LEU A 275 -6.47 0.42 -0.70
CA LEU A 275 -7.57 -0.46 -1.10
C LEU A 275 -7.10 -1.93 -1.20
N THR A 276 -5.92 -2.18 -1.74
CA THR A 276 -5.35 -3.53 -1.87
C THR A 276 -5.02 -4.12 -0.49
N ARG A 277 -4.43 -3.33 0.42
CA ARG A 277 -4.14 -3.74 1.79
C ARG A 277 -5.40 -4.07 2.58
N LEU A 278 -6.46 -3.27 2.42
CA LEU A 278 -7.77 -3.53 3.02
C LEU A 278 -8.40 -4.82 2.46
N LYS A 279 -8.24 -5.13 1.16
CA LYS A 279 -8.64 -6.43 0.60
C LYS A 279 -7.84 -7.59 1.21
N THR A 280 -6.54 -7.44 1.43
CA THR A 280 -5.74 -8.49 2.09
C THR A 280 -6.15 -8.69 3.55
N LEU A 281 -6.41 -7.59 4.27
CA LEU A 281 -6.94 -7.63 5.64
C LEU A 281 -8.34 -8.24 5.72
N SER A 282 -9.16 -8.03 4.69
CA SER A 282 -10.51 -8.58 4.60
C SER A 282 -10.50 -10.09 4.44
N VAL A 283 -9.55 -10.64 3.66
CA VAL A 283 -9.31 -12.10 3.56
C VAL A 283 -8.93 -12.68 4.94
N ARG A 284 -8.02 -12.01 5.67
CA ARG A 284 -7.60 -12.44 7.01
C ARG A 284 -8.76 -12.43 8.02
N ASN A 285 -9.66 -11.45 7.91
CA ASN A 285 -10.86 -11.31 8.74
C ASN A 285 -12.08 -12.10 8.21
N LYS A 286 -11.92 -12.84 7.11
CA LYS A 286 -12.99 -13.63 6.45
C LYS A 286 -14.21 -12.79 6.07
N ILE A 287 -13.97 -11.56 5.62
CA ILE A 287 -15.01 -10.68 5.09
C ILE A 287 -15.31 -11.13 3.65
N PRO A 288 -16.58 -11.29 3.26
CA PRO A 288 -16.94 -11.70 1.90
C PRO A 288 -16.45 -10.71 0.84
N GLY A 289 -15.80 -11.22 -0.21
CA GLY A 289 -15.31 -10.42 -1.33
C GLY A 289 -16.42 -9.66 -2.08
N ALA A 290 -17.66 -10.18 -2.03
CA ALA A 290 -18.83 -9.60 -2.65
C ALA A 290 -19.08 -8.14 -2.21
N LEU A 291 -18.84 -7.80 -0.93
CA LEU A 291 -18.97 -6.43 -0.42
C LEU A 291 -18.06 -5.44 -1.18
N PHE A 292 -16.80 -5.83 -1.38
CA PHE A 292 -15.82 -5.01 -2.08
C PHE A 292 -16.10 -4.92 -3.58
N TYR A 293 -16.63 -5.99 -4.19
CA TYR A 293 -17.01 -6.00 -5.60
C TYR A 293 -18.11 -4.99 -5.90
N THR A 294 -19.18 -4.96 -5.10
CA THR A 294 -20.25 -3.95 -5.25
C THR A 294 -19.73 -2.52 -5.12
N LEU A 295 -18.86 -2.26 -4.13
CA LEU A 295 -18.26 -0.95 -3.94
C LEU A 295 -17.35 -0.55 -5.11
N ASP A 296 -16.57 -1.50 -5.63
CA ASP A 296 -15.73 -1.31 -6.80
C ASP A 296 -16.59 -1.00 -8.05
N GLU A 297 -17.65 -1.75 -8.29
CA GLU A 297 -18.56 -1.50 -9.41
C GLU A 297 -19.23 -0.12 -9.34
N MET A 298 -19.68 0.29 -8.16
CA MET A 298 -20.40 1.56 -7.99
C MET A 298 -19.48 2.78 -8.03
N LEU A 299 -18.22 2.66 -7.58
CA LEU A 299 -17.33 3.80 -7.37
C LEU A 299 -16.09 3.82 -8.26
N LYS A 300 -15.76 2.74 -9.00
CA LYS A 300 -14.64 2.71 -9.96
C LYS A 300 -15.06 2.82 -11.44
N LYS A 301 -16.34 2.65 -11.78
CA LYS A 301 -16.80 2.71 -13.19
C LYS A 301 -16.40 4.04 -13.84
N GLY A 302 -15.61 3.96 -14.90
CA GLY A 302 -15.21 5.09 -15.76
C GLY A 302 -13.86 5.74 -15.46
N ARG A 303 -13.10 5.27 -14.46
CA ARG A 303 -11.82 5.90 -14.06
C ARG A 303 -10.67 4.92 -14.24
N ASN A 304 -10.03 5.03 -15.39
CA ASN A 304 -8.79 4.32 -15.64
C ASN A 304 -7.76 4.76 -14.58
N LEU A 305 -7.16 3.77 -13.91
CA LEU A 305 -5.92 3.98 -13.18
C LEU A 305 -4.94 4.69 -14.13
N LYS A 306 -4.55 5.92 -13.80
CA LYS A 306 -3.23 6.37 -14.23
C LYS A 306 -2.24 5.64 -13.34
N SER A 307 -1.90 4.42 -13.71
CA SER A 307 -0.60 3.88 -13.34
C SER A 307 0.41 4.78 -14.04
N VAL A 308 0.82 5.86 -13.38
CA VAL A 308 2.12 6.44 -13.68
C VAL A 308 3.08 5.27 -13.49
N ASP A 309 3.85 4.93 -14.52
CA ASP A 309 4.92 3.92 -14.49
C ASP A 309 5.92 4.31 -13.40
N GLU A 310 5.56 4.00 -12.17
CA GLU A 310 6.34 4.26 -11.00
C GLU A 310 7.24 3.05 -10.82
N ARG A 311 8.55 3.28 -10.89
CA ARG A 311 9.54 2.22 -10.78
C ARG A 311 9.29 1.42 -9.49
N ASP A 312 9.31 0.09 -9.58
CA ASP A 312 8.89 -0.84 -8.51
C ASP A 312 9.49 -0.52 -7.12
N TYR A 313 10.70 0.03 -7.06
CA TYR A 313 11.37 0.38 -5.80
C TYR A 313 10.75 1.60 -5.10
N VAL A 314 10.20 2.57 -5.85
CA VAL A 314 9.54 3.76 -5.30
C VAL A 314 8.19 3.36 -4.68
N ALA A 315 7.44 2.49 -5.35
CA ALA A 315 6.19 1.94 -4.84
C ALA A 315 6.42 1.15 -3.54
N THR A 316 7.48 0.33 -3.51
CA THR A 316 7.86 -0.45 -2.32
C THR A 316 8.24 0.45 -1.14
N THR A 317 9.07 1.47 -1.37
CA THR A 317 9.44 2.45 -0.32
C THR A 317 8.22 3.17 0.23
N ARG A 318 7.33 3.64 -0.65
CA ARG A 318 6.11 4.34 -0.22
C ARG A 318 5.20 3.43 0.61
N GLN A 319 5.00 2.18 0.19
CA GLN A 319 4.19 1.22 0.93
C GLN A 319 4.68 0.99 2.36
N ILE A 320 6.00 0.87 2.55
CA ILE A 320 6.60 0.61 3.85
C ILE A 320 6.57 1.86 4.73
N LEU A 321 6.97 3.03 4.19
CA LEU A 321 6.98 4.29 4.95
C LEU A 321 5.58 4.75 5.37
N GLU A 322 4.58 4.64 4.50
CA GLU A 322 3.19 4.92 4.88
C GLU A 322 2.67 3.90 5.91
N GLY A 323 3.16 2.66 5.85
CA GLY A 323 2.92 1.59 6.81
C GLY A 323 3.17 1.99 8.28
N ILE A 324 4.17 2.83 8.51
CA ILE A 324 4.61 3.28 9.84
C ILE A 324 3.57 4.21 10.49
N PHE A 325 2.88 5.03 9.70
CA PHE A 325 1.95 6.06 10.19
C PHE A 325 0.53 5.55 10.46
N PHE A 326 0.24 4.28 10.23
CA PHE A 326 -1.03 3.65 10.58
C PHE A 326 -1.07 3.33 12.08
N HIS A 327 -1.38 4.33 12.91
CA HIS A 327 -1.52 4.21 14.37
C HIS A 327 -2.95 4.41 14.89
N GLU A 328 -3.99 4.42 14.04
CA GLU A 328 -5.38 4.31 14.54
C GLU A 328 -5.76 2.86 14.89
N ILE A 329 -4.84 1.92 14.71
CA ILE A 329 -5.06 0.50 14.90
C ILE A 329 -3.92 -0.05 15.74
N GLU A 330 -4.22 -0.57 16.94
CA GLU A 330 -3.34 -1.44 17.75
C GLU A 330 -3.09 -2.79 17.05
N ILE A 331 -2.65 -2.77 15.79
CA ILE A 331 -2.04 -3.90 15.10
C ILE A 331 -0.58 -3.50 14.98
N GLU A 332 0.33 -4.29 15.56
CA GLU A 332 1.79 -4.10 15.57
C GLU A 332 2.31 -3.46 14.26
N SER A 333 2.42 -2.13 14.27
CA SER A 333 2.89 -1.29 13.16
C SER A 333 4.41 -1.13 13.22
N ARG A 334 5.11 -2.21 13.62
CA ARG A 334 6.57 -2.22 13.70
C ARG A 334 7.13 -2.66 12.36
N ILE A 335 8.08 -1.90 11.85
CA ILE A 335 8.91 -2.29 10.70
C ILE A 335 9.60 -3.60 11.06
N ASP A 336 9.28 -4.67 10.34
CA ASP A 336 9.94 -5.95 10.53
C ASP A 336 11.30 -5.97 9.78
N ARG A 337 12.07 -7.03 9.96
CA ARG A 337 13.40 -7.16 9.34
C ARG A 337 13.33 -7.23 7.81
N GLU A 338 12.24 -7.77 7.27
CA GLU A 338 12.01 -7.91 5.82
C GLU A 338 11.68 -6.56 5.18
N ASP A 339 10.84 -5.76 5.84
CA ASP A 339 10.53 -4.39 5.44
C ASP A 339 11.78 -3.52 5.46
N MET A 340 12.63 -3.65 6.48
CA MET A 340 13.90 -2.94 6.54
C MET A 340 14.84 -3.33 5.39
N TYR A 341 14.95 -4.63 5.08
CA TYR A 341 15.76 -5.11 3.97
C TYR A 341 15.27 -4.57 2.62
N LYS A 342 13.95 -4.57 2.37
CA LYS A 342 13.35 -4.02 1.15
C LYS A 342 13.59 -2.51 1.02
N LEU A 343 13.50 -1.76 2.12
CA LEU A 343 13.81 -0.33 2.12
C LEU A 343 15.27 -0.05 1.76
N ILE A 344 16.21 -0.82 2.32
CA ILE A 344 17.64 -0.67 2.02
C ILE A 344 17.91 -1.03 0.54
N GLN A 345 17.28 -2.08 0.01
CA GLN A 345 17.38 -2.40 -1.41
C GLN A 345 16.81 -1.28 -2.30
N ALA A 346 15.70 -0.67 -1.88
CA ALA A 346 15.11 0.45 -2.61
C ALA A 346 16.03 1.69 -2.57
N LYS A 347 16.68 1.97 -1.43
CA LYS A 347 17.70 3.03 -1.31
C LYS A 347 18.87 2.79 -2.25
N LYS A 348 19.40 1.57 -2.28
CA LYS A 348 20.47 1.17 -3.21
C LYS A 348 20.09 1.44 -4.67
N LYS A 349 18.92 0.97 -5.09
CA LYS A 349 18.40 1.20 -6.45
C LYS A 349 18.19 2.68 -6.75
N ALA A 350 17.74 3.48 -5.78
CA ALA A 350 17.58 4.91 -5.95
C ALA A 350 18.93 5.60 -6.19
N MET A 351 19.96 5.23 -5.42
CA MET A 351 21.33 5.75 -5.61
C MET A 351 21.94 5.36 -6.96
N GLU A 352 21.80 4.09 -7.37
CA GLU A 352 22.27 3.61 -8.68
C GLU A 352 21.60 4.37 -9.84
N ASN A 353 20.30 4.66 -9.71
CA ASN A 353 19.53 5.39 -10.70
C ASN A 353 19.63 6.92 -10.58
N ARG A 354 20.39 7.44 -9.60
CA ARG A 354 20.50 8.88 -9.26
C ARG A 354 19.12 9.53 -9.06
N ASP A 355 18.23 8.81 -8.40
CA ASP A 355 16.84 9.18 -8.20
C ASP A 355 16.63 9.81 -6.82
N HIS A 356 16.20 11.07 -6.79
CA HIS A 356 15.93 11.82 -5.57
C HIS A 356 14.54 11.55 -4.96
N VAL A 357 13.69 10.77 -5.64
CA VAL A 357 12.32 10.49 -5.17
C VAL A 357 12.32 9.70 -3.85
N PHE A 358 13.30 8.82 -3.65
CA PHE A 358 13.44 8.08 -2.39
C PHE A 358 13.66 9.03 -1.19
N ASP A 359 14.59 9.98 -1.33
CA ASP A 359 14.91 10.94 -0.27
C ASP A 359 13.75 11.89 0.00
N GLN A 360 13.02 12.28 -1.05
CA GLN A 360 11.81 13.08 -0.91
C GLN A 360 10.72 12.36 -0.11
N LEU A 361 10.49 11.08 -0.41
CA LEU A 361 9.54 10.24 0.34
C LEU A 361 9.95 10.07 1.81
N LEU A 362 11.25 9.92 2.08
CA LEU A 362 11.78 9.84 3.44
C LEU A 362 11.57 11.16 4.21
N LEU A 363 11.81 12.29 3.55
CA LEU A 363 11.66 13.61 4.15
C LEU A 363 10.20 13.95 4.44
N ASP A 364 9.29 13.59 3.54
CA ASP A 364 7.85 13.73 3.76
C ASP A 364 7.36 12.82 4.89
N ALA A 365 7.87 11.59 4.98
CA ALA A 365 7.62 10.69 6.10
C ALA A 365 8.15 11.28 7.43
N SER A 366 9.35 11.85 7.44
CA SER A 366 9.92 12.50 8.64
C SER A 366 9.05 13.65 9.13
N LYS A 367 8.58 14.51 8.22
CA LYS A 367 7.66 15.61 8.57
C LYS A 367 6.35 15.08 9.15
N ALA A 368 5.76 14.05 8.54
CA ALA A 368 4.54 13.43 9.04
C ALA A 368 4.74 12.79 10.42
N CYS A 369 5.92 12.24 10.69
CA CYS A 369 6.32 11.73 12.00
C CYS A 369 6.36 12.84 13.05
N ASP A 370 7.04 13.94 12.75
CA ASP A 370 7.19 15.08 13.65
C ASP A 370 5.83 15.75 13.95
N GLU A 371 4.96 15.88 12.94
CA GLU A 371 3.59 16.39 13.10
C GLU A 371 2.76 15.50 14.02
N LYS A 372 2.80 14.18 13.83
CA LYS A 372 2.06 13.23 14.68
C LYS A 372 2.59 13.17 16.11
N ILE A 373 3.90 13.28 16.31
CA ILE A 373 4.52 13.34 17.65
C ILE A 373 4.08 14.61 18.37
N ARG A 374 4.07 15.76 17.66
CA ARG A 374 3.55 17.03 18.21
C ARG A 374 2.09 16.92 18.64
N ASP A 375 1.29 16.15 17.89
CA ASP A 375 -0.13 15.94 18.15
C ASP A 375 -0.42 14.81 19.17
N GLY A 376 0.61 14.23 19.80
CA GLY A 376 0.49 13.30 20.93
C GLY A 376 0.55 11.80 20.59
N ALA A 377 1.14 11.42 19.45
CA ALA A 377 1.31 10.01 19.05
C ALA A 377 2.24 9.19 19.96
N ASP A 378 2.10 7.86 19.90
CA ASP A 378 2.80 6.89 20.74
C ASP A 378 4.33 6.86 20.50
N THR A 379 5.08 6.67 21.58
CA THR A 379 6.56 6.57 21.63
C THR A 379 7.09 5.42 20.76
N ALA A 380 6.25 4.42 20.47
CA ALA A 380 6.57 3.30 19.59
C ALA A 380 6.83 3.73 18.13
N LEU A 381 6.10 4.73 17.63
CA LEU A 381 6.28 5.25 16.27
C LEU A 381 7.63 5.96 16.12
N MET A 382 8.01 6.76 17.12
CA MET A 382 9.32 7.42 17.17
C MET A 382 10.46 6.40 17.15
N ASN A 383 10.38 5.36 17.99
CA ASN A 383 11.39 4.30 18.03
C ASN A 383 11.51 3.54 16.70
N GLY A 384 10.38 3.25 16.03
CA GLY A 384 10.38 2.58 14.72
C GLY A 384 11.00 3.45 13.62
N PHE A 385 10.71 4.76 13.61
CA PHE A 385 11.28 5.68 12.63
C PHE A 385 12.77 5.95 12.91
N SER A 386 13.17 6.15 14.17
CA SER A 386 14.58 6.26 14.55
C SER A 386 15.38 5.02 14.20
N TYR A 387 14.78 3.83 14.36
CA TYR A 387 15.39 2.57 13.94
C TYR A 387 15.64 2.52 12.42
N LEU A 388 14.67 2.99 11.62
CA LEU A 388 14.83 3.12 10.16
C LEU A 388 15.96 4.08 9.79
N ILE A 389 15.96 5.30 10.34
CA ILE A 389 16.99 6.30 10.06
C ILE A 389 18.38 5.75 10.41
N THR A 390 18.51 5.08 11.56
CA THR A 390 19.77 4.46 11.97
C THR A 390 20.30 3.46 10.92
N TYR A 391 19.43 2.62 10.33
CA TYR A 391 19.87 1.68 9.29
C TYR A 391 20.22 2.37 7.97
N LEU A 392 19.51 3.44 7.60
CA LEU A 392 19.81 4.20 6.41
C LEU A 392 21.13 4.97 6.53
N ASP A 393 21.44 5.52 7.71
CA ASP A 393 22.72 6.20 8.00
C ASP A 393 23.89 5.21 8.01
N ARG A 394 23.68 4.03 8.59
CA ARG A 394 24.63 2.92 8.53
C ARG A 394 24.91 2.51 7.08
N TYR A 395 23.87 2.45 6.25
CA TYR A 395 24.04 2.12 4.83
C TYR A 395 24.92 3.16 4.12
N ASP A 396 24.68 4.46 4.33
CA ASP A 396 25.48 5.51 3.70
C ASP A 396 26.94 5.48 4.16
N SER A 397 27.15 5.26 5.46
CA SER A 397 28.49 5.18 6.05
C SER A 397 29.27 3.99 5.50
N VAL A 398 28.65 2.81 5.42
CA VAL A 398 29.28 1.60 4.84
C VAL A 398 29.52 1.76 3.35
N ALA A 399 28.55 2.26 2.59
CA ALA A 399 28.68 2.48 1.15
C ALA A 399 29.83 3.45 0.83
N ASN A 400 29.94 4.55 1.59
CA ASN A 400 31.03 5.51 1.44
C ASN A 400 32.38 4.91 1.81
N LEU A 401 32.49 4.22 2.94
CA LEU A 401 33.75 3.62 3.40
C LEU A 401 34.24 2.54 2.43
N ILE A 402 33.35 1.66 1.95
CA ILE A 402 33.69 0.63 0.97
C ILE A 402 34.11 1.26 -0.36
N SER A 403 33.41 2.31 -0.82
CA SER A 403 33.76 3.01 -2.06
C SER A 403 35.12 3.70 -1.95
N GLN A 404 35.40 4.35 -0.81
CA GLN A 404 36.71 4.96 -0.54
C GLN A 404 37.81 3.89 -0.54
N LEU A 405 37.61 2.77 0.17
CA LEU A 405 38.60 1.71 0.25
C LEU A 405 38.83 1.00 -1.10
N ALA A 406 37.81 0.95 -1.95
CA ALA A 406 37.87 0.32 -3.26
C ALA A 406 38.53 1.18 -4.35
N PHE A 407 38.29 2.50 -4.34
CA PHE A 407 38.63 3.38 -5.47
C PHE A 407 39.55 4.56 -5.12
N MET A 408 39.69 4.93 -3.84
CA MET A 408 40.52 6.08 -3.46
C MET A 408 41.91 5.63 -3.00
N GLU A 409 42.92 6.29 -3.57
CA GLU A 409 44.30 6.18 -3.12
C GLU A 409 44.49 6.98 -1.81
N ASN A 410 45.25 6.42 -0.86
CA ASN A 410 45.64 7.06 0.41
C ASN A 410 44.55 7.18 1.50
N VAL A 411 43.53 6.33 1.50
CA VAL A 411 42.55 6.28 2.58
C VAL A 411 43.23 5.83 3.88
N ARG A 412 43.17 6.67 4.92
CA ARG A 412 43.69 6.31 6.25
C ARG A 412 42.69 5.39 6.95
N ILE A 413 42.95 4.09 6.88
CA ILE A 413 42.17 3.08 7.60
C ILE A 413 42.62 3.09 9.06
N ASN A 414 41.72 3.45 9.96
CA ASN A 414 41.93 3.37 11.41
C ASN A 414 41.17 2.19 12.03
N GLU A 415 41.53 1.81 13.26
CA GLU A 415 40.88 0.71 13.97
C GLU A 415 39.39 0.99 14.21
N GLU A 416 39.03 2.23 14.54
CA GLU A 416 37.64 2.65 14.79
C GLU A 416 36.72 2.39 13.58
N MET A 417 37.20 2.69 12.37
CA MET A 417 36.49 2.41 11.11
C MET A 417 36.25 0.91 10.90
N LEU A 418 37.25 0.08 11.19
CA LEU A 418 37.14 -1.37 11.06
C LEU A 418 36.21 -1.99 12.11
N CYS A 419 36.28 -1.50 13.36
CA CYS A 419 35.31 -1.85 14.41
C CYS A 419 33.88 -1.49 13.99
N GLY A 420 33.66 -0.25 13.54
CA GLY A 420 32.35 0.20 13.08
C GLY A 420 31.83 -0.62 11.90
N LEU A 421 32.72 -0.94 10.94
CA LEU A 421 32.37 -1.79 9.79
C LEU A 421 31.97 -3.20 10.23
N GLN A 422 32.64 -3.78 11.22
CA GLN A 422 32.27 -5.07 11.79
C GLN A 422 30.88 -5.03 12.45
N GLU A 423 30.61 -3.99 13.24
CA GLU A 423 29.29 -3.80 13.87
C GLU A 423 28.18 -3.61 12.81
N HIS A 424 28.46 -2.85 11.76
CA HIS A 424 27.51 -2.65 10.67
C HIS A 424 27.28 -3.94 9.88
N LYS A 425 28.33 -4.72 9.58
CA LYS A 425 28.22 -6.03 8.95
C LYS A 425 27.29 -6.93 9.75
N ALA A 426 27.52 -7.06 11.05
CA ALA A 426 26.66 -7.84 11.93
C ALA A 426 25.21 -7.35 11.93
N ALA A 427 24.98 -6.03 11.91
CA ALA A 427 23.63 -5.46 11.84
C ALA A 427 22.90 -5.79 10.54
N PHE A 428 23.56 -5.71 9.37
CA PHE A 428 22.95 -6.06 8.10
C PHE A 428 22.73 -7.58 7.96
N ASP A 429 23.68 -8.41 8.39
CA ASP A 429 23.55 -9.87 8.36
C ASP A 429 22.45 -10.38 9.32
N ASN A 430 22.11 -9.61 10.35
CA ASN A 430 20.95 -9.88 11.24
C ASN A 430 19.60 -9.66 10.56
N LEU A 431 19.53 -8.82 9.51
CA LEU A 431 18.30 -8.63 8.73
C LEU A 431 18.02 -9.84 7.84
N LYS A 432 19.05 -10.33 7.15
CA LYS A 432 19.02 -11.52 6.30
C LYS A 432 20.44 -12.08 6.19
N SER A 433 20.57 -13.40 6.17
CA SER A 433 21.89 -14.04 6.02
C SER A 433 22.58 -13.56 4.74
N ASN A 434 23.87 -13.19 4.86
CA ASN A 434 24.71 -12.70 3.78
C ASN A 434 24.25 -11.37 3.12
N CYS A 435 23.39 -10.62 3.81
CA CYS A 435 22.86 -9.34 3.34
C CYS A 435 23.97 -8.32 3.07
N PHE A 436 25.00 -8.26 3.92
CA PHE A 436 26.10 -7.32 3.74
C PHE A 436 26.83 -7.54 2.40
N TYR A 437 27.11 -8.80 2.06
CA TYR A 437 27.76 -9.15 0.80
C TYR A 437 26.89 -8.80 -0.42
N GLU A 438 25.59 -9.10 -0.36
CA GLU A 438 24.64 -8.80 -1.44
C GLU A 438 24.49 -7.28 -1.68
N LEU A 439 24.46 -6.50 -0.60
CA LEU A 439 24.24 -5.05 -0.69
C LEU A 439 25.48 -4.31 -1.18
N PHE A 440 26.66 -4.61 -0.62
CA PHE A 440 27.84 -3.76 -0.83
C PHE A 440 28.94 -4.38 -1.68
N ILE A 441 29.07 -5.71 -1.70
CA ILE A 441 30.28 -6.38 -2.22
C ILE A 441 30.05 -7.00 -3.60
N ARG A 442 28.91 -7.68 -3.80
CA ARG A 442 28.63 -8.42 -5.04
C ARG A 442 28.77 -7.53 -6.29
N ASP A 443 28.09 -6.39 -6.28
CA ASP A 443 28.03 -5.52 -7.46
C ASP A 443 29.31 -4.68 -7.62
N LEU A 444 30.07 -4.50 -6.53
CA LEU A 444 31.38 -3.86 -6.55
C LEU A 444 32.39 -4.68 -7.36
N PHE A 445 32.42 -6.02 -7.20
CA PHE A 445 33.32 -6.87 -7.97
C PHE A 445 32.96 -6.95 -9.46
N SER A 446 31.70 -6.72 -9.83
CA SER A 446 31.28 -6.56 -11.23
C SER A 446 31.58 -5.17 -11.81
N ASN A 447 32.01 -4.20 -11.00
CA ASN A 447 32.35 -2.88 -11.50
C ASN A 447 33.64 -2.93 -12.32
N ALA A 448 33.56 -2.49 -13.58
CA ALA A 448 34.68 -2.47 -14.53
C ALA A 448 35.82 -1.51 -14.13
N TYR A 449 35.54 -0.53 -13.26
CA TYR A 449 36.53 0.44 -12.75
C TYR A 449 37.23 -0.03 -11.47
N LEU A 450 36.91 -1.22 -10.96
CA LEU A 450 37.56 -1.73 -9.76
C LEU A 450 38.94 -2.32 -10.10
N GLY A 451 39.99 -1.54 -9.83
CA GLY A 451 41.39 -1.91 -10.03
C GLY A 451 41.88 -3.11 -9.21
N THR A 452 43.08 -3.59 -9.50
CA THR A 452 43.67 -4.79 -8.88
C THR A 452 43.93 -4.61 -7.38
N PHE A 453 44.47 -3.46 -6.97
CA PHE A 453 44.69 -3.12 -5.57
C PHE A 453 43.36 -2.94 -4.81
N GLY A 454 42.37 -2.26 -5.40
CA GLY A 454 41.01 -2.17 -4.85
C GLY A 454 40.37 -3.54 -4.61
N ARG A 455 40.47 -4.47 -5.58
CA ARG A 455 40.01 -5.87 -5.43
C ARG A 455 40.71 -6.58 -4.28
N ARG A 456 42.04 -6.41 -4.16
CA ARG A 456 42.83 -7.00 -3.06
C ARG A 456 42.40 -6.43 -1.71
N LYS A 457 42.29 -5.11 -1.58
CA LYS A 457 41.84 -4.44 -0.34
C LYS A 457 40.48 -4.96 0.11
N ILE A 458 39.49 -5.02 -0.79
CA ILE A 458 38.14 -5.49 -0.47
C ILE A 458 38.12 -6.98 -0.09
N LYS A 459 38.88 -7.82 -0.80
CA LYS A 459 38.99 -9.25 -0.49
C LYS A 459 39.63 -9.47 0.88
N THR A 460 40.76 -8.82 1.15
CA THR A 460 41.46 -8.89 2.44
C THR A 460 40.58 -8.37 3.57
N MET A 461 39.84 -7.28 3.35
CA MET A 461 38.85 -6.76 4.30
C MET A 461 37.77 -7.80 4.63
N MET A 462 37.17 -8.43 3.63
CA MET A 462 36.10 -9.43 3.84
C MET A 462 36.62 -10.71 4.53
N GLU A 463 37.78 -11.21 4.12
CA GLU A 463 38.43 -12.36 4.75
C GLU A 463 38.83 -12.05 6.19
N GLY A 464 39.36 -10.86 6.44
CA GLY A 464 39.74 -10.37 7.77
C GLY A 464 38.54 -10.22 8.70
N LEU A 465 37.46 -9.57 8.26
CA LEU A 465 36.23 -9.43 9.06
C LEU A 465 35.66 -10.80 9.44
N SER A 466 35.67 -11.76 8.51
CA SER A 466 35.23 -13.13 8.77
C SER A 466 36.17 -13.87 9.73
N ALA A 467 37.48 -13.65 9.62
CA ALA A 467 38.48 -14.21 10.53
C ALA A 467 38.31 -13.67 11.96
N ILE A 468 38.00 -12.39 12.12
CA ILE A 468 37.72 -11.74 13.40
C ILE A 468 36.43 -12.31 14.03
N GLU A 469 35.36 -12.48 13.26
CA GLU A 469 34.11 -13.13 13.74
C GLU A 469 34.36 -14.57 14.24
N SER A 470 35.30 -15.28 13.62
CA SER A 470 35.71 -16.63 14.04
C SER A 470 36.80 -16.67 15.12
N ALA A 471 37.16 -15.52 15.69
CA ALA A 471 38.24 -15.34 16.69
C ALA A 471 39.62 -15.86 16.24
N ARG A 472 39.89 -15.86 14.93
CA ARG A 472 41.16 -16.34 14.33
C ARG A 472 42.17 -15.23 14.05
N SER A 473 41.73 -13.97 14.07
CA SER A 473 42.55 -12.78 13.85
C SER A 473 41.99 -11.61 14.65
N ASN A 474 42.74 -10.53 14.77
CA ASN A 474 42.33 -9.31 15.46
C ASN A 474 42.26 -8.10 14.49
N ILE A 475 41.61 -7.03 14.92
CA ILE A 475 41.39 -5.83 14.10
C ILE A 475 42.72 -5.15 13.72
N VAL A 476 43.72 -5.22 14.60
CA VAL A 476 45.06 -4.65 14.38
C VAL A 476 45.78 -5.37 13.24
N GLU A 477 45.70 -6.70 13.18
CA GLU A 477 46.26 -7.52 12.09
C GLU A 477 45.61 -7.19 10.75
N LEU A 478 44.28 -7.08 10.72
CA LEU A 478 43.56 -6.67 9.51
C LEU A 478 43.96 -5.26 9.05
N GLN A 479 44.07 -4.32 9.99
CA GLN A 479 44.51 -2.97 9.69
C GLN A 479 45.92 -2.96 9.08
N ASN A 480 46.86 -3.70 9.66
CA ASN A 480 48.22 -3.81 9.15
C ASN A 480 48.26 -4.38 7.73
N GLN A 481 47.48 -5.42 7.45
CA GLN A 481 47.38 -6.00 6.10
C GLN A 481 46.84 -4.98 5.08
N LEU A 482 45.85 -4.18 5.45
CA LEU A 482 45.30 -3.16 4.56
C LEU A 482 46.29 -1.99 4.35
N ILE A 483 47.02 -1.59 5.39
CA ILE A 483 48.09 -0.58 5.30
C ILE A 483 49.23 -1.08 4.41
N GLU A 484 49.62 -2.35 4.49
CA GLU A 484 50.64 -2.93 3.63
C GLU A 484 50.22 -2.89 2.16
N ILE A 485 48.96 -3.21 1.84
CA ILE A 485 48.44 -3.12 0.46
C ILE A 485 48.44 -1.66 -0.02
N ASP A 486 48.06 -0.71 0.82
CA ASP A 486 48.08 0.72 0.47
C ASP A 486 49.51 1.26 0.25
N GLN A 487 50.47 0.82 1.06
CA GLN A 487 51.89 1.14 0.85
C GLN A 487 52.42 0.52 -0.44
N GLU A 488 52.03 -0.72 -0.74
CA GLU A 488 52.39 -1.41 -1.97
C GLU A 488 51.86 -0.69 -3.21
N GLU A 489 50.59 -0.27 -3.19
CA GLU A 489 49.95 0.51 -4.26
C GLU A 489 50.67 1.84 -4.52
N ARG A 490 51.02 2.59 -3.46
CA ARG A 490 51.79 3.84 -3.58
C ARG A 490 53.17 3.63 -4.21
N ILE A 491 53.89 2.60 -3.76
CA ILE A 491 55.20 2.27 -4.31
C ILE A 491 55.07 1.85 -5.78
N ALA A 492 54.05 1.07 -6.12
CA ALA A 492 53.78 0.64 -7.49
C ALA A 492 53.48 1.84 -8.41
N GLY A 493 52.67 2.80 -7.97
CA GLY A 493 52.36 4.03 -8.72
C GLY A 493 53.61 4.88 -9.00
N ILE A 494 54.40 5.18 -7.96
CA ILE A 494 55.66 5.94 -8.10
C ILE A 494 56.63 5.21 -9.03
N LEU A 495 56.73 3.89 -8.89
CA LEU A 495 57.64 3.08 -9.70
C LEU A 495 57.19 3.08 -11.17
N LEU A 496 55.88 2.98 -11.44
CA LEU A 496 55.34 3.06 -12.79
C LEU A 496 55.67 4.39 -13.45
N GLU A 497 55.49 5.52 -12.75
CA GLU A 497 55.86 6.85 -13.27
C GLU A 497 57.35 6.96 -13.59
N LEU A 498 58.22 6.55 -12.66
CA LEU A 498 59.68 6.62 -12.85
C LEU A 498 60.15 5.74 -14.00
N VAL A 499 59.62 4.52 -14.12
CA VAL A 499 59.98 3.62 -15.21
C VAL A 499 59.44 4.17 -16.54
N ARG A 500 58.22 4.73 -16.56
CA ARG A 500 57.61 5.33 -17.75
C ARG A 500 58.41 6.53 -18.26
N ASP A 501 58.81 7.45 -17.38
CA ASP A 501 59.66 8.59 -17.73
C ASP A 501 61.02 8.17 -18.29
N ARG A 502 61.63 7.12 -17.72
CA ARG A 502 62.91 6.60 -18.21
C ARG A 502 62.77 5.90 -19.55
N VAL A 503 61.75 5.07 -19.74
CA VAL A 503 61.48 4.40 -21.01
C VAL A 503 61.19 5.44 -22.11
N ARG A 504 60.46 6.52 -21.79
CA ARG A 504 60.19 7.63 -22.70
C ARG A 504 61.45 8.40 -23.11
N ASN A 505 62.47 8.45 -22.25
CA ASN A 505 63.73 9.13 -22.55
C ASN A 505 64.77 8.20 -23.23
N PHE A 506 64.64 6.88 -23.08
CA PHE A 506 65.59 5.87 -23.59
C PHE A 506 64.87 4.81 -24.44
N TYR A 507 64.20 5.25 -25.52
CA TYR A 507 63.30 4.45 -26.37
C TYR A 507 63.88 3.22 -27.10
N SER A 508 65.08 2.74 -26.79
CA SER A 508 65.71 1.64 -27.56
C SER A 508 66.37 0.52 -26.74
N ARG A 509 66.31 0.53 -25.39
CA ARG A 509 67.12 -0.38 -24.56
C ARG A 509 66.40 -0.95 -23.33
N PHE A 510 65.31 -1.69 -23.49
CA PHE A 510 64.68 -2.40 -22.35
C PHE A 510 64.14 -3.80 -22.69
N SER A 511 64.52 -4.33 -23.85
CA SER A 511 64.05 -5.63 -24.36
C SER A 511 64.72 -6.80 -23.65
N THR A 512 65.99 -6.63 -23.26
CA THR A 512 66.82 -7.70 -22.68
C THR A 512 66.80 -7.70 -21.15
N ARG A 513 67.09 -8.86 -20.55
CA ARG A 513 67.11 -9.04 -19.09
C ARG A 513 68.19 -8.19 -18.41
N ALA A 514 69.33 -8.00 -19.06
CA ALA A 514 70.43 -7.16 -18.57
C ALA A 514 70.06 -5.67 -18.57
N GLU A 515 69.33 -5.19 -19.58
CA GLU A 515 68.84 -3.81 -19.64
C GLU A 515 67.76 -3.54 -18.60
N GLN A 516 66.87 -4.51 -18.33
CA GLN A 516 65.87 -4.42 -17.25
C GLN A 516 66.54 -4.38 -15.87
N GLU A 517 67.64 -5.11 -15.67
CA GLU A 517 68.44 -5.06 -14.43
C GLU A 517 69.17 -3.71 -14.27
N ALA A 518 69.71 -3.14 -15.36
CA ALA A 518 70.32 -1.80 -15.34
C ALA A 518 69.28 -0.71 -15.02
N LEU A 519 68.12 -0.75 -15.69
CA LEU A 519 66.99 0.15 -15.42
C LEU A 519 66.52 0.03 -13.96
N ARG A 520 66.49 -1.19 -13.41
CA ARG A 520 66.16 -1.42 -12.00
C ARG A 520 67.15 -0.74 -11.06
N HIS A 521 68.46 -0.88 -11.32
CA HIS A 521 69.49 -0.24 -10.51
C HIS A 521 69.38 1.29 -10.54
N GLU A 522 69.10 1.88 -11.71
CA GLU A 522 68.91 3.32 -11.85
C GLU A 522 67.67 3.83 -11.11
N VAL A 523 66.53 3.14 -11.26
CA VAL A 523 65.27 3.50 -10.58
C VAL A 523 65.40 3.39 -9.05
N ILE A 524 66.11 2.37 -8.55
CA ILE A 524 66.39 2.20 -7.12
C ILE A 524 67.27 3.33 -6.59
N GLU A 525 68.32 3.74 -7.32
CA GLU A 525 69.17 4.87 -6.93
C GLU A 525 68.40 6.19 -6.93
N GLU A 526 67.49 6.39 -7.89
CA GLU A 526 66.65 7.59 -7.94
C GLU A 526 65.63 7.64 -6.78
N LEU A 527 65.05 6.50 -6.41
CA LEU A 527 64.17 6.37 -5.23
C LEU A 527 64.91 6.67 -3.91
N LYS A 528 66.17 6.23 -3.77
CA LYS A 528 67.01 6.57 -2.61
C LYS A 528 67.32 8.06 -2.56
N ASN A 529 67.65 8.68 -3.71
CA ASN A 529 68.00 10.10 -3.81
C ASN A 529 66.80 11.03 -3.52
N LYS A 530 65.57 10.61 -3.84
CA LYS A 530 64.34 11.37 -3.53
C LYS A 530 63.89 11.29 -2.06
N LYS A 531 64.63 10.60 -1.17
CA LYS A 531 64.31 10.42 0.28
C LYS A 531 62.88 9.92 0.57
N GLN A 532 62.24 9.21 -0.37
CA GLN A 532 60.85 8.76 -0.25
C GLN A 532 60.68 7.25 0.01
N GLY A 533 61.74 6.53 0.40
CA GLY A 533 61.61 5.14 0.83
C GLY A 533 62.82 4.63 1.61
N ASN A 534 62.60 4.19 2.85
CA ASN A 534 63.58 3.42 3.63
C ASN A 534 63.48 1.90 3.35
N GLY A 535 62.69 1.48 2.36
CA GLY A 535 62.44 0.07 2.05
C GLY A 535 63.06 -0.35 0.72
N THR A 536 63.59 -1.58 0.69
CA THR A 536 63.94 -2.27 -0.56
C THR A 536 62.69 -2.43 -1.42
N VAL A 537 62.71 -1.89 -2.65
CA VAL A 537 61.64 -2.09 -3.64
C VAL A 537 61.50 -3.59 -3.92
N PRO A 538 60.29 -4.18 -3.72
CA PRO A 538 60.07 -5.58 -4.04
C PRO A 538 60.25 -5.89 -5.53
N ASN A 539 60.93 -7.00 -5.85
CA ASN A 539 61.25 -7.38 -7.23
C ASN A 539 60.01 -7.63 -8.10
N HIS A 540 58.91 -8.08 -7.50
CA HIS A 540 57.67 -8.36 -8.22
C HIS A 540 57.03 -7.08 -8.74
N LEU A 541 57.00 -6.00 -7.95
CA LEU A 541 56.43 -4.70 -8.36
C LEU A 541 57.18 -4.08 -9.55
N PHE A 542 58.51 -4.18 -9.56
CA PHE A 542 59.31 -3.70 -10.70
C PHE A 542 59.01 -4.51 -11.97
N SER A 543 58.93 -5.83 -11.84
CA SER A 543 58.63 -6.72 -12.97
C SER A 543 57.22 -6.45 -13.51
N GLU A 544 56.26 -6.19 -12.62
CA GLU A 544 54.89 -5.83 -12.94
C GLU A 544 54.81 -4.48 -13.67
N ALA A 545 55.49 -3.44 -13.19
CA ALA A 545 55.53 -2.14 -13.87
C ALA A 545 56.14 -2.21 -15.27
N VAL A 546 57.22 -2.99 -15.45
CA VAL A 546 57.81 -3.22 -16.79
C VAL A 546 56.82 -3.95 -17.70
N PHE A 547 56.07 -4.91 -17.17
CA PHE A 547 55.05 -5.63 -17.94
C PHE A 547 53.86 -4.72 -18.30
N THR A 548 53.43 -3.86 -17.38
CA THR A 548 52.42 -2.82 -17.61
C THR A 548 52.84 -1.88 -18.74
N ILE A 549 54.08 -1.39 -18.73
CA ILE A 549 54.61 -0.53 -19.80
C ILE A 549 54.69 -1.25 -21.15
N LYS A 550 55.03 -2.55 -21.17
CA LYS A 550 54.98 -3.35 -22.40
C LYS A 550 53.56 -3.46 -22.94
N LYS A 551 52.56 -3.69 -22.08
CA LYS A 551 51.15 -3.70 -22.47
C LYS A 551 50.69 -2.34 -22.98
N GLU A 552 51.06 -1.25 -22.30
CA GLU A 552 50.81 0.12 -22.76
C GLU A 552 51.38 0.34 -24.17
N ALA A 553 52.63 -0.07 -24.41
CA ALA A 553 53.27 0.08 -25.71
C ALA A 553 52.56 -0.74 -26.81
N VAL A 554 52.11 -1.96 -26.53
CA VAL A 554 51.33 -2.77 -27.48
C VAL A 554 49.97 -2.13 -27.75
N TYR A 555 49.30 -1.64 -26.71
CA TYR A 555 48.01 -0.97 -26.84
C TYR A 555 48.13 0.29 -27.69
N LEU A 556 49.02 1.21 -27.34
CA LEU A 556 49.16 2.50 -28.02
C LEU A 556 49.69 2.38 -29.46
N ASN A 557 50.62 1.47 -29.73
CA ASN A 557 51.26 1.39 -31.04
C ASN A 557 50.56 0.43 -32.03
N SER A 558 49.80 -0.56 -31.54
CA SER A 558 49.19 -1.58 -32.39
C SER A 558 47.66 -1.57 -32.32
N LEU A 559 47.10 -1.66 -31.11
CA LEU A 559 45.65 -1.88 -30.94
C LEU A 559 44.84 -0.59 -31.05
N LEU A 560 45.24 0.48 -30.37
CA LEU A 560 44.52 1.75 -30.34
C LEU A 560 44.36 2.38 -31.73
N PRO A 561 45.38 2.43 -32.60
CA PRO A 561 45.22 2.93 -33.97
C PRO A 561 44.19 2.12 -34.77
N GLN A 562 44.16 0.79 -34.59
CA GLN A 562 43.18 -0.09 -35.24
C GLN A 562 41.76 0.15 -34.69
N ILE A 563 41.61 0.26 -33.37
CA ILE A 563 40.33 0.56 -32.71
C ILE A 563 39.76 1.89 -33.22
N ILE A 564 40.59 2.92 -33.36
CA ILE A 564 40.18 4.23 -33.88
C ILE A 564 39.79 4.13 -35.36
N ALA A 565 40.60 3.48 -36.19
CA ALA A 565 40.36 3.38 -37.63
C ALA A 565 39.09 2.56 -37.97
N GLU A 566 38.85 1.47 -37.24
CA GLU A 566 37.74 0.54 -37.50
C GLU A 566 36.52 0.79 -36.59
N ARG A 567 36.59 1.74 -35.64
CA ARG A 567 35.61 1.94 -34.56
C ARG A 567 35.27 0.64 -33.81
N ASN A 568 36.27 -0.22 -33.63
CA ASN A 568 36.09 -1.58 -33.12
C ASN A 568 36.01 -1.60 -31.58
N ILE A 569 34.80 -1.36 -31.05
CA ILE A 569 34.52 -1.35 -29.61
C ILE A 569 34.80 -2.72 -28.98
N SER A 570 34.51 -3.82 -29.69
CA SER A 570 34.74 -5.18 -29.18
C SER A 570 36.21 -5.47 -28.92
N LEU A 571 37.12 -5.01 -29.79
CA LEU A 571 38.56 -5.17 -29.59
C LEU A 571 39.08 -4.38 -28.39
N ARG A 572 38.49 -3.21 -28.10
CA ARG A 572 38.79 -2.42 -26.90
C ARG A 572 38.38 -3.14 -25.63
N GLU A 573 37.13 -3.62 -25.56
CA GLU A 573 36.63 -4.32 -24.37
C GLU A 573 37.36 -5.66 -24.16
N ASP A 574 37.70 -6.40 -25.23
CA ASP A 574 38.51 -7.62 -25.15
C ASP A 574 39.92 -7.36 -24.59
N PHE A 575 40.56 -6.25 -24.98
CA PHE A 575 41.83 -5.85 -24.37
C PHE A 575 41.66 -5.47 -22.90
N LEU A 576 40.61 -4.74 -22.52
CA LEU A 576 40.36 -4.36 -21.13
C LEU A 576 40.13 -5.59 -20.24
N GLU A 577 39.36 -6.58 -20.71
CA GLU A 577 39.07 -7.82 -19.98
C GLU A 577 40.33 -8.69 -19.79
N ASN A 578 41.20 -8.77 -20.81
CA ASN A 578 42.35 -9.70 -20.80
C ASN A 578 43.67 -9.05 -20.32
N SER A 579 43.81 -7.73 -20.43
CA SER A 579 45.06 -7.04 -20.10
C SER A 579 45.29 -6.93 -18.60
N GLY A 580 44.23 -6.97 -17.77
CA GLY A 580 44.32 -6.73 -16.33
C GLY A 580 44.80 -5.31 -15.97
N LEU A 581 44.79 -4.38 -16.94
CA LEU A 581 45.02 -2.96 -16.69
C LEU A 581 43.74 -2.31 -16.17
N ASP A 582 43.89 -1.33 -15.29
CA ASP A 582 42.74 -0.55 -14.82
C ASP A 582 42.11 0.21 -16.00
N ARG A 583 40.78 0.15 -16.10
CA ARG A 583 40.02 0.87 -17.13
C ARG A 583 40.28 2.37 -17.08
N PHE A 584 40.42 2.96 -15.88
CA PHE A 584 40.73 4.38 -15.73
C PHE A 584 42.10 4.71 -16.33
N PHE A 585 43.10 3.87 -16.05
CA PHE A 585 44.46 4.01 -16.59
C PHE A 585 44.45 3.95 -18.13
N VAL A 586 43.74 2.99 -18.73
CA VAL A 586 43.62 2.88 -20.19
C VAL A 586 42.88 4.09 -20.78
N GLU A 587 41.85 4.59 -20.12
CA GLU A 587 41.13 5.79 -20.55
C GLU A 587 42.01 7.06 -20.49
N GLU A 588 42.90 7.19 -19.51
CA GLU A 588 43.89 8.28 -19.50
C GLU A 588 44.93 8.14 -20.62
N LEU A 589 45.36 6.92 -20.92
CA LEU A 589 46.27 6.63 -22.05
C LEU A 589 45.66 7.03 -23.40
N GLU A 590 44.40 6.63 -23.63
CA GLU A 590 43.65 6.99 -24.83
C GLU A 590 43.52 8.51 -24.97
N ARG A 591 43.17 9.20 -23.89
CA ARG A 591 43.05 10.66 -23.89
C ARG A 591 44.39 11.32 -24.24
N SER A 592 45.47 10.87 -23.60
CA SER A 592 46.83 11.37 -23.86
C SER A 592 47.24 11.15 -25.32
N TYR A 593 46.86 10.01 -25.91
CA TYR A 593 47.12 9.70 -27.32
C TYR A 593 46.35 10.64 -28.26
N TYR A 594 45.07 10.90 -27.99
CA TYR A 594 44.27 11.85 -28.78
C TYR A 594 44.84 13.28 -28.69
N GLU A 595 45.23 13.72 -27.50
CA GLU A 595 45.85 15.04 -27.27
C GLU A 595 47.20 15.17 -28.01
N MET A 596 48.05 14.14 -27.97
CA MET A 596 49.36 14.17 -28.66
C MET A 596 49.25 14.14 -30.19
N ASN A 597 48.20 13.51 -30.73
CA ASN A 597 48.00 13.37 -32.18
C ASN A 597 47.02 14.40 -32.77
N GLY A 598 46.47 15.30 -31.95
CA GLY A 598 45.54 16.34 -32.40
C GLY A 598 44.19 15.81 -32.90
N LEU A 599 43.74 14.67 -32.36
CA LEU A 599 42.49 14.00 -32.74
C LEU A 599 41.30 14.56 -31.93
N ASP A 600 40.08 14.41 -32.45
CA ASP A 600 38.87 14.91 -31.79
C ASP A 600 38.45 14.03 -30.60
N ILE A 601 38.37 14.64 -29.42
CA ILE A 601 38.00 13.97 -28.17
C ILE A 601 36.54 13.50 -28.20
N GLU A 602 35.65 14.12 -28.99
CA GLU A 602 34.26 13.64 -29.11
C GLU A 602 34.17 12.25 -29.74
N GLU A 603 35.03 11.92 -30.70
CA GLU A 603 35.08 10.57 -31.29
C GLU A 603 35.48 9.51 -30.25
N LEU A 604 36.41 9.85 -29.37
CA LEU A 604 36.82 8.98 -28.26
C LEU A 604 35.65 8.71 -27.30
N TYR A 605 34.80 9.71 -27.02
CA TYR A 605 33.61 9.53 -26.19
C TYR A 605 32.55 8.62 -26.83
N GLN A 606 32.41 8.63 -28.16
CA GLN A 606 31.49 7.72 -28.87
C GLN A 606 31.96 6.27 -28.78
N ILE A 607 33.26 6.02 -29.01
CA ILE A 607 33.88 4.70 -28.86
C ILE A 607 33.71 4.18 -27.42
N ARG A 608 33.85 5.05 -26.41
CA ARG A 608 33.67 4.68 -24.99
C ARG A 608 32.23 4.36 -24.60
N LYS A 609 31.25 5.04 -25.20
CA LYS A 609 29.82 4.83 -24.89
C LYS A 609 29.21 3.64 -25.63
N GLY A 610 29.95 3.04 -26.56
CA GLY A 610 29.41 1.98 -27.42
C GLY A 610 28.31 2.47 -28.37
N LEU A 611 28.26 3.78 -28.62
CA LEU A 611 27.28 4.39 -29.53
C LEU A 611 27.94 4.46 -30.92
N SER A 612 27.45 3.62 -31.83
CA SER A 612 27.89 3.58 -33.24
C SER A 612 27.38 4.77 -34.03
#